data_AF-A0A956YJQ8-F1
#
_entry.id   AF-A0A956YJQ8-F1
#
_cell.length_a   1.000
_cell.length_b   1.000
_cell.length_c   1.000
_cell.angle_alpha   90.00
_cell.angle_beta   90.00
_cell.angle_gamma   90.00
#
_symmetry.space_group_name_H-M   'P 1'
#
loop_
_entity.id
_entity.type
_entity.pdbx_description
1 polymer ?
#
loop_
_entity_poly.entity_id
_entity_poly.type
_entity_poly.pdbx_seq_one_letter_code
_entity_poly.pdbx_strand_id
1 'polypeptide(L)'
;GSTDFWGISFAFSSIDRQEMSEDELARELKLMQACWAFFDAVRERVSAEMQKGPRGGGRDRDHIVGHTFVSEQDLAAKVGVVTPKGAMLAAEGLKTHREAYCQAIRDYYSQDKLAGKITKWPLRYLIRHTAFHTLDHAWEMEDKDLTPKEA
;
A
#
# COMPACT_ATOMS: atom_id res chain seq x y z
N GLY A 1 -8.82 13.20 -11.79
CA GLY A 1 -7.63 13.72 -11.10
C GLY A 1 -7.24 12.70 -10.07
N SER A 2 -6.02 12.15 -10.14
CA SER A 2 -5.53 11.21 -9.14
C SER A 2 -5.26 11.97 -7.85
N THR A 3 -5.74 11.41 -6.75
CA THR A 3 -5.44 11.81 -5.36
C THR A 3 -4.12 11.22 -4.87
N ASP A 4 -3.38 10.50 -5.71
CA ASP A 4 -2.04 10.06 -5.39
C ASP A 4 -1.15 11.31 -5.54
N PHE A 5 -0.72 11.86 -4.41
CA PHE A 5 0.16 13.01 -4.38
C PHE A 5 1.43 12.68 -5.19
N TRP A 6 1.73 13.51 -6.19
CA TRP A 6 2.76 13.34 -7.23
C TRP A 6 4.23 13.38 -6.74
N GLY A 7 4.51 12.80 -5.57
CA GLY A 7 5.83 12.76 -4.93
C GLY A 7 6.56 11.43 -5.03
N ILE A 8 5.87 10.30 -5.27
CA ILE A 8 6.58 9.08 -5.65
C ILE A 8 6.87 9.19 -7.14
N SER A 9 8.10 9.56 -7.48
CA SER A 9 8.60 9.30 -8.81
C SER A 9 8.34 7.83 -9.15
N PHE A 10 7.55 7.57 -10.20
CA PHE A 10 7.43 6.22 -10.78
C PHE A 10 8.77 5.71 -11.34
N ALA A 11 9.83 6.52 -11.28
CA ALA A 11 11.19 6.13 -11.56
C ALA A 11 11.90 5.57 -10.31
N PHE A 12 12.56 4.44 -10.50
CA PHE A 12 13.37 3.80 -9.46
C PHE A 12 14.73 4.49 -9.39
N SER A 13 15.22 4.72 -8.18
CA SER A 13 16.55 5.26 -7.91
C SER A 13 17.64 4.21 -8.13
N SER A 14 18.91 4.61 -8.09
CA SER A 14 20.03 3.67 -8.07
C SER A 14 20.03 2.78 -6.82
N ILE A 15 19.53 3.28 -5.69
CA ILE A 15 19.43 2.54 -4.42
C ILE A 15 18.45 1.36 -4.53
N ASP A 16 17.38 1.52 -5.31
CA ASP A 16 16.40 0.47 -5.54
C ASP A 16 16.97 -0.73 -6.30
N ARG A 17 18.09 -0.53 -7.01
CA ARG A 17 18.77 -1.56 -7.83
C ARG A 17 19.92 -2.24 -7.12
N GLN A 18 20.27 -1.77 -5.93
CA GLN A 18 21.33 -2.39 -5.15
C GLN A 18 20.89 -3.79 -4.73
N GLU A 19 21.87 -4.69 -4.64
CA GLU A 19 21.64 -6.00 -4.05
C GLU A 19 21.10 -5.85 -2.63
N MET A 20 20.17 -6.74 -2.29
CA MET A 20 19.51 -6.77 -1.00
C MET A 20 19.78 -8.14 -0.40
N SER A 21 20.26 -8.17 0.84
CA SER A 21 20.41 -9.41 1.61
C SER A 21 19.05 -9.95 2.09
N GLU A 22 19.01 -11.22 2.52
CA GLU A 22 17.81 -11.82 3.09
C GLU A 22 17.31 -11.07 4.34
N ASP A 23 18.23 -10.62 5.20
CA ASP A 23 17.91 -9.84 6.40
C ASP A 23 17.31 -8.47 6.06
N GLU A 24 17.83 -7.80 5.03
CA GLU A 24 17.28 -6.54 4.54
C GLU A 24 15.88 -6.75 3.95
N LEU A 25 15.67 -7.81 3.14
CA LEU A 25 14.34 -8.14 2.62
C LEU A 25 13.35 -8.38 3.77
N ALA A 26 13.75 -9.16 4.77
CA ALA A 26 12.92 -9.45 5.93
C ALA A 26 12.55 -8.17 6.68
N ARG A 27 13.50 -7.25 6.83
CA ARG A 27 13.27 -5.93 7.43
C ARG A 27 12.31 -5.08 6.62
N GLU A 28 12.49 -5.00 5.30
CA GLU A 28 11.62 -4.22 4.41
C GLU A 28 10.18 -4.74 4.41
N LEU A 29 10.00 -6.06 4.34
CA LEU A 29 8.67 -6.68 4.46
C LEU A 29 8.02 -6.40 5.81
N LYS A 30 8.79 -6.43 6.91
CA LYS A 30 8.28 -6.10 8.24
C LYS A 30 7.83 -4.64 8.35
N LEU A 31 8.56 -3.72 7.72
CA LEU A 31 8.17 -2.31 7.66
C LEU A 31 6.89 -2.11 6.84
N MET A 32 6.77 -2.76 5.68
CA MET A 32 5.54 -2.73 4.87
C MET A 32 4.33 -3.26 5.66
N GLN A 33 4.50 -4.38 6.38
CA GLN A 33 3.46 -4.92 7.25
C GLN A 33 3.07 -3.98 8.40
N ALA A 34 4.03 -3.26 8.98
CA ALA A 34 3.75 -2.24 9.98
C ALA A 34 2.94 -1.06 9.39
N CYS A 35 3.21 -0.67 8.14
CA CYS A 35 2.44 0.35 7.43
C CYS A 35 0.98 -0.10 7.21
N TRP A 36 0.77 -1.37 6.85
CA TRP A 36 -0.57 -1.95 6.76
C TRP A 36 -1.31 -1.95 8.09
N ALA A 37 -0.64 -2.36 9.17
CA ALA A 37 -1.24 -2.36 10.50
C ALA A 37 -1.62 -0.94 10.95
N PHE A 38 -0.77 0.05 10.65
CA PHE A 38 -1.07 1.45 10.92
C PHE A 38 -2.28 1.94 10.12
N PHE A 39 -2.32 1.66 8.81
CA PHE A 39 -3.47 2.00 7.96
C PHE A 39 -4.78 1.38 8.46
N ASP A 40 -4.74 0.11 8.86
CA ASP A 40 -5.90 -0.59 9.41
C ASP A 40 -6.39 0.06 10.71
N ALA A 41 -5.47 0.39 11.63
CA ALA A 41 -5.80 1.08 12.87
C ALA A 41 -6.39 2.48 12.62
N VAL A 42 -5.87 3.21 11.63
CA VAL A 42 -6.40 4.53 11.25
C VAL A 42 -7.81 4.41 10.70
N ARG A 43 -8.06 3.54 9.71
CA ARG A 43 -9.40 3.42 9.12
C ARG A 43 -10.45 2.93 10.11
N GLU A 44 -10.06 2.20 11.15
CA GLU A 44 -10.97 1.74 12.20
C GLU A 44 -11.45 2.88 13.11
N ARG A 45 -10.58 3.86 13.39
CA ARG A 45 -10.89 4.95 14.34
C ARG A 45 -11.42 6.24 13.72
N VAL A 46 -11.05 6.54 12.48
CA VAL A 46 -11.45 7.79 11.83
C VAL A 46 -12.92 7.77 11.41
N SER A 47 -13.49 8.96 11.30
CA SER A 47 -14.87 9.20 10.86
C SER A 47 -15.17 8.55 9.50
N ALA A 48 -16.40 8.11 9.27
CA ALA A 48 -16.79 7.58 7.96
C ALA A 48 -16.84 8.69 6.89
N GLU A 49 -17.43 9.83 7.25
CA GLU A 49 -17.40 11.07 6.48
C GLU A 49 -16.09 11.82 6.75
N MET A 50 -15.56 12.46 5.71
CA MET A 50 -14.27 13.16 5.77
C MET A 50 -14.42 14.65 5.47
N GLN A 51 -13.58 15.47 6.11
CA GLN A 51 -13.51 16.89 5.83
C GLN A 51 -13.29 17.15 4.34
N LYS A 52 -14.24 17.86 3.73
CA LYS A 52 -14.20 18.23 2.31
C LYS A 52 -13.36 19.48 2.10
N GLY A 53 -12.77 19.61 0.91
CA GLY A 53 -12.05 20.81 0.51
C GLY A 53 -12.97 22.02 0.31
N PRO A 54 -12.41 23.23 0.08
CA PRO A 54 -13.16 24.48 0.02
C PRO A 54 -14.30 24.55 -1.01
N ARG A 55 -14.29 23.64 -2.00
CA ARG A 55 -15.32 23.53 -3.05
C ARG A 55 -16.20 22.28 -2.90
N GLY A 56 -16.24 21.68 -1.72
CA GLY A 56 -17.03 20.48 -1.42
C GLY A 56 -16.48 19.16 -1.98
N GLY A 57 -15.37 19.20 -2.74
CA GLY A 57 -14.72 18.00 -3.26
C GLY A 57 -13.93 17.23 -2.18
N GLY A 58 -13.86 15.91 -2.32
CA GLY A 58 -13.09 15.04 -1.43
C GLY A 58 -13.69 13.63 -1.32
N ARG A 59 -12.84 12.65 -1.04
CA ARG A 59 -13.25 11.26 -0.81
C ARG A 59 -13.59 11.06 0.66
N ASP A 60 -14.61 10.25 0.92
CA ASP A 60 -14.89 9.70 2.25
C ASP A 60 -14.02 8.49 2.52
N ARG A 61 -13.97 8.06 3.79
CA ARG A 61 -13.07 7.00 4.27
C ARG A 61 -13.08 5.77 3.37
N ASP A 62 -14.28 5.25 3.10
CA ASP A 62 -14.44 3.98 2.38
C ASP A 62 -14.04 4.10 0.90
N HIS A 63 -14.14 5.30 0.32
CA HIS A 63 -13.59 5.58 -1.01
C HIS A 63 -12.06 5.60 -1.01
N ILE A 64 -11.42 6.15 0.04
CA ILE A 64 -9.96 6.12 0.20
C ILE A 64 -9.47 4.68 0.41
N VAL A 65 -10.15 3.91 1.26
CA VAL A 65 -9.84 2.50 1.53
C VAL A 65 -9.99 1.66 0.25
N GLY A 66 -11.10 1.82 -0.46
CA GLY A 66 -11.34 1.10 -1.72
C GLY A 66 -10.26 1.40 -2.76
N HIS A 67 -9.85 2.66 -2.90
CA HIS A 67 -8.74 3.06 -3.77
C HIS A 67 -7.42 2.38 -3.36
N THR A 68 -7.08 2.44 -2.07
CA THR A 68 -5.85 1.84 -1.53
C THR A 68 -5.78 0.34 -1.84
N PHE A 69 -6.89 -0.38 -1.68
CA PHE A 69 -6.95 -1.81 -1.97
C PHE A 69 -6.86 -2.15 -3.46
N VAL A 70 -7.46 -1.34 -4.33
CA VAL A 70 -7.33 -1.54 -5.79
C VAL A 70 -5.88 -1.32 -6.23
N SER A 71 -5.23 -0.26 -5.75
CA SER A 71 -3.81 0.00 -6.04
C SER A 71 -2.91 -1.12 -5.51
N GLU A 72 -3.16 -1.64 -4.31
CA GLU A 72 -2.40 -2.79 -3.77
C GLU A 72 -2.57 -4.05 -4.63
N GLN A 73 -3.79 -4.33 -5.13
CA GLN A 73 -4.02 -5.44 -6.06
C GLN A 73 -3.21 -5.30 -7.35
N ASP A 74 -3.14 -4.09 -7.91
CA ASP A 74 -2.36 -3.82 -9.13
C ASP A 74 -0.84 -4.01 -8.90
N LEU A 75 -0.36 -3.69 -7.70
CA LEU A 75 1.03 -3.90 -7.28
C LEU A 75 1.31 -5.39 -7.02
N ALA A 76 0.41 -6.09 -6.33
CA ALA A 76 0.52 -7.52 -6.04
C ALA A 76 0.48 -8.38 -7.32
N ALA A 77 -0.30 -7.97 -8.33
CA ALA A 77 -0.32 -8.62 -9.64
C ALA A 77 1.06 -8.60 -10.34
N LYS A 78 1.95 -7.65 -10.01
CA LYS A 78 3.32 -7.62 -10.55
C LYS A 78 4.18 -8.80 -10.08
N VAL A 79 3.87 -9.38 -8.92
CA VAL A 79 4.50 -10.61 -8.43
C VAL A 79 3.62 -11.84 -8.62
N GLY A 80 2.57 -11.73 -9.44
CA GLY A 80 1.70 -12.84 -9.83
C GLY A 80 0.59 -13.15 -8.84
N VAL A 81 0.37 -12.33 -7.81
CA VAL A 81 -0.72 -12.51 -6.86
C VAL A 81 -2.00 -11.93 -7.45
N VAL A 82 -3.01 -12.79 -7.58
CA VAL A 82 -4.34 -12.40 -8.07
C VAL A 82 -5.33 -12.60 -6.94
N THR A 83 -6.03 -11.53 -6.58
CA THR A 83 -7.01 -11.56 -5.49
C THR A 83 -8.41 -11.36 -6.04
N PRO A 84 -9.37 -12.21 -5.65
CA PRO A 84 -10.74 -12.06 -6.13
C PRO A 84 -11.31 -10.68 -5.79
N LYS A 85 -12.10 -10.13 -6.71
CA LYS A 85 -12.74 -8.83 -6.53
C LYS A 85 -13.55 -8.81 -5.23
N GLY A 86 -13.30 -7.81 -4.39
CA GLY A 86 -14.00 -7.63 -3.12
C GLY A 86 -13.51 -8.51 -1.96
N ALA A 87 -12.59 -9.47 -2.19
CA ALA A 87 -12.11 -10.34 -1.11
C ALA A 87 -11.42 -9.55 0.02
N MET A 88 -10.68 -8.50 -0.33
CA MET A 88 -9.99 -7.63 0.63
C MET A 88 -10.94 -6.77 1.50
N LEU A 89 -12.25 -6.75 1.21
CA LEU A 89 -13.23 -6.08 2.06
C LEU A 89 -13.58 -6.92 3.30
N ALA A 90 -13.33 -8.22 3.27
CA ALA A 90 -13.45 -9.10 4.43
C ALA A 90 -12.09 -9.26 5.12
N ALA A 91 -12.09 -9.33 6.45
CA ALA A 91 -10.86 -9.45 7.25
C ALA A 91 -10.00 -10.65 6.84
N GLU A 92 -10.61 -11.83 6.68
CA GLU A 92 -9.89 -13.04 6.25
C GLU A 92 -9.35 -12.92 4.82
N GLY A 93 -10.08 -12.29 3.91
CA GLY A 93 -9.64 -12.10 2.53
C GLY A 93 -8.49 -11.08 2.43
N LEU A 94 -8.51 -10.03 3.25
CA LEU A 94 -7.40 -9.07 3.36
C LEU A 94 -6.13 -9.72 3.94
N LYS A 95 -6.28 -10.51 5.01
CA LYS A 95 -5.17 -11.27 5.60
C LYS A 95 -4.55 -12.21 4.58
N THR A 96 -5.39 -13.02 3.92
CA THR A 96 -4.96 -13.96 2.87
C THR A 96 -4.21 -13.25 1.74
N HIS A 97 -4.72 -12.08 1.28
CA HIS A 97 -4.05 -11.28 0.26
C HIS A 97 -2.64 -10.86 0.70
N ARG A 98 -2.51 -10.25 1.88
CA ARG A 98 -1.25 -9.71 2.37
C ARG A 98 -0.20 -10.81 2.66
N GLU A 99 -0.63 -11.97 3.15
CA GLU A 99 0.21 -13.15 3.33
C GLU A 99 0.74 -13.66 1.98
N ALA A 100 -0.16 -13.84 1.00
CA ALA A 100 0.20 -14.25 -0.36
C ALA A 100 1.14 -13.24 -1.02
N TYR A 101 0.91 -11.94 -0.80
CA TYR A 101 1.75 -10.89 -1.35
C TYR A 101 3.17 -10.92 -0.77
N CYS A 102 3.31 -11.03 0.56
CA CYS A 102 4.61 -11.17 1.19
C CYS A 102 5.34 -12.44 0.73
N GLN A 103 4.62 -13.56 0.59
CA GLN A 103 5.22 -14.81 0.12
C GLN A 103 5.70 -14.70 -1.33
N ALA A 104 4.89 -14.13 -2.22
CA ALA A 104 5.27 -13.95 -3.62
C ALA A 104 6.50 -13.05 -3.78
N ILE A 105 6.66 -12.03 -2.94
CA ILE A 105 7.88 -11.20 -2.93
C ILE A 105 9.10 -12.04 -2.53
N ARG A 106 8.99 -12.91 -1.51
CA ARG A 106 10.07 -13.83 -1.11
C ARG A 106 10.42 -14.82 -2.21
N ASP A 107 9.41 -15.37 -2.88
CA ASP A 107 9.61 -16.31 -3.98
C ASP A 107 10.30 -15.65 -5.18
N TYR A 108 9.95 -14.40 -5.48
CA TYR A 108 10.64 -13.63 -6.52
C TYR A 108 12.08 -13.33 -6.14
N TYR A 109 12.33 -12.98 -4.87
CA TYR A 109 13.67 -12.72 -4.37
C TYR A 109 14.58 -13.95 -4.47
N SER A 110 14.11 -15.14 -4.04
CA SER A 110 14.91 -16.37 -4.10
C SER A 110 15.21 -16.84 -5.53
N GLN A 111 14.49 -16.33 -6.52
CA GLN A 111 14.65 -16.62 -7.94
C GLN A 111 15.37 -15.50 -8.70
N ASP A 112 15.86 -14.46 -8.00
CA ASP A 112 16.46 -13.26 -8.59
C ASP A 112 15.55 -12.59 -9.66
N LYS A 113 14.24 -12.53 -9.37
CA LYS A 113 13.22 -12.00 -10.27
C LYS A 113 12.83 -10.57 -9.91
N LEU A 114 12.72 -9.74 -10.94
CA LEU A 114 12.09 -8.42 -10.86
C LEU A 114 10.57 -8.52 -11.01
N ALA A 115 9.83 -7.66 -10.31
CA ALA A 115 8.38 -7.61 -10.38
C ALA A 115 7.89 -7.01 -11.70
N GLY A 116 6.77 -7.50 -12.23
CA GLY A 116 6.12 -7.02 -13.43
C GLY A 116 6.56 -7.72 -14.71
N LYS A 117 5.72 -7.66 -15.75
CA LYS A 117 5.99 -8.27 -17.06
C LYS A 117 6.66 -7.31 -18.04
N ILE A 118 6.06 -6.13 -18.23
CA ILE A 118 6.52 -5.10 -19.17
C ILE A 118 7.56 -4.21 -18.47
N THR A 119 7.13 -3.45 -17.46
CA THR A 119 8.04 -2.67 -16.62
C THR A 119 8.57 -3.55 -15.50
N LYS A 120 9.89 -3.78 -15.50
CA LYS A 120 10.58 -4.58 -14.48
C LYS A 120 10.95 -3.71 -13.27
N TRP A 121 10.26 -3.91 -12.16
CA TRP A 121 10.43 -3.17 -10.92
C TRP A 121 11.37 -3.96 -9.99
N PRO A 122 12.42 -3.34 -9.44
CA PRO A 122 13.14 -3.93 -8.32
C PRO A 122 12.21 -4.23 -7.16
N LEU A 123 12.45 -5.33 -6.43
CA LEU A 123 11.58 -5.73 -5.32
C LEU A 123 11.58 -4.68 -4.20
N ARG A 124 12.74 -4.11 -3.88
CA ARG A 124 12.87 -2.98 -2.95
C ARG A 124 11.97 -1.81 -3.33
N TYR A 125 11.89 -1.50 -4.63
CA TYR A 125 10.99 -0.46 -5.13
C TYR A 125 9.51 -0.82 -4.93
N LEU A 126 9.12 -2.04 -5.27
CA LEU A 126 7.75 -2.51 -5.09
C LEU A 126 7.32 -2.39 -3.62
N ILE A 127 8.15 -2.90 -2.70
CA ILE A 127 7.87 -2.90 -1.26
C ILE A 127 7.70 -1.47 -0.75
N ARG A 128 8.65 -0.56 -1.05
CA ARG A 128 8.55 0.83 -0.57
C ARG A 128 7.40 1.60 -1.20
N HIS A 129 7.05 1.30 -2.46
CA HIS A 129 5.94 1.96 -3.14
C HIS A 129 4.61 1.55 -2.51
N THR A 130 4.42 0.26 -2.23
CA THR A 130 3.26 -0.26 -1.47
C THR A 130 3.17 0.38 -0.08
N ALA A 131 4.29 0.41 0.66
CA ALA A 131 4.33 0.97 2.00
C ALA A 131 4.00 2.47 2.03
N PHE A 132 4.63 3.26 1.15
CA PHE A 132 4.38 4.70 1.08
C PHE A 132 2.95 5.01 0.63
N HIS A 133 2.44 4.35 -0.41
CA HIS A 133 1.08 4.56 -0.90
C HIS A 133 0.04 4.28 0.20
N THR A 134 0.25 3.21 0.96
CA THR A 134 -0.56 2.87 2.13
C THR A 134 -0.50 3.98 3.19
N LEU A 135 0.70 4.46 3.54
CA LEU A 135 0.87 5.51 4.56
C LEU A 135 0.29 6.85 4.12
N ASP A 136 0.47 7.24 2.86
CA ASP A 136 -0.07 8.48 2.29
C ASP A 136 -1.60 8.54 2.48
N HIS A 137 -2.29 7.43 2.22
CA HIS A 137 -3.72 7.34 2.45
C HIS A 137 -4.13 7.17 3.91
N ALA A 138 -3.27 6.61 4.76
CA ALA A 138 -3.49 6.65 6.21
C ALA A 138 -3.46 8.11 6.71
N TRP A 139 -2.43 8.87 6.33
CA TRP A 139 -2.30 10.28 6.71
C TRP A 139 -3.40 11.15 6.11
N GLU A 140 -3.80 10.89 4.86
CA GLU A 140 -4.95 11.58 4.25
C GLU A 140 -6.23 11.40 5.09
N MET A 141 -6.46 10.20 5.64
CA MET A 141 -7.61 9.95 6.51
C MET A 141 -7.47 10.65 7.86
N GLU A 142 -6.28 10.66 8.47
CA GLU A 142 -6.04 11.37 9.72
C GLU A 142 -6.22 12.89 9.60
N ASP A 143 -5.72 13.47 8.51
CA ASP A 143 -5.78 14.91 8.27
C ASP A 143 -7.22 15.40 8.04
N LYS A 144 -8.09 14.52 7.54
CA LYS A 144 -9.48 14.83 7.21
C LYS A 144 -10.48 14.31 8.24
N ASP A 145 -10.01 13.69 9.30
CA ASP A 145 -10.86 13.12 10.34
C ASP A 145 -11.66 14.24 11.04
N LEU A 146 -12.94 13.97 11.31
CA LEU A 146 -13.86 14.88 11.99
C LEU A 146 -13.92 14.62 13.51
N THR A 147 -13.23 13.59 14.00
CA THR A 147 -13.12 13.31 15.44
C THR A 147 -12.45 14.50 16.13
N PRO A 148 -13.02 15.05 17.22
CA PRO A 148 -12.39 16.12 17.99
C PRO A 148 -10.99 15.69 18.47
N LYS A 149 -9.98 16.50 18.17
CA LYS A 149 -8.64 16.28 18.75
C LYS A 149 -8.70 16.64 20.23
N GLU A 150 -8.30 15.72 21.11
CA GLU A 150 -8.13 16.03 22.53
C GLU A 150 -7.13 17.19 22.66
N ALA A 151 -7.47 18.17 23.49
CA ALA A 151 -6.74 19.43 23.68
C ALA A 151 -5.48 19.26 24.55
#